data_AF-A0A5D2B9W0-F1
#
_entry.id   AF-A0A5D2B9W0-F1
#
_cell.length_a   1.000
_cell.length_b   1.000
_cell.length_c   1.000
_cell.angle_alpha   90.00
_cell.angle_beta   90.00
_cell.angle_gamma   90.00
#
_symmetry.space_group_name_H-M   'P 1'
#
loop_
_entity.id
_entity.type
_entity.pdbx_description
1 polymer ?
#
loop_
_entity_poly.entity_id
_entity_poly.type
_entity_poly.pdbx_seq_one_letter_code
_entity_poly.pdbx_strand_id
1 'polypeptide(L)'
;MATLGGISQVDGSANSLEIENLARFAVDEHNKKGNTMLQFKKVTNVKQQVVSGTMYYITLEAMDGDKTKVYEAKVWDKPWMNFKELQDFKVIGDAPAGCTSTA
;
A
#
# COMPACT_ATOMS: atom_id res chain seq x y z
N MET A 1 -6.83 3.00 25.58
CA MET A 1 -6.81 1.53 25.62
C MET A 1 -7.13 1.03 24.22
N ALA A 2 -6.21 0.37 23.53
CA ALA A 2 -6.44 -0.15 22.19
C ALA A 2 -7.12 -1.53 22.28
N THR A 3 -8.33 -1.63 21.75
CA THR A 3 -9.13 -2.86 21.68
C THR A 3 -8.44 -3.88 20.79
N LEU A 4 -7.97 -4.97 21.39
CA LEU A 4 -7.30 -6.08 20.71
C LEU A 4 -8.29 -6.79 19.76
N GLY A 5 -8.09 -6.62 18.44
CA GLY A 5 -8.79 -7.38 17.40
C GLY A 5 -9.63 -6.56 16.40
N GLY A 6 -9.81 -5.25 16.61
CA GLY A 6 -10.54 -4.40 15.67
C GLY A 6 -9.65 -3.87 14.55
N ILE A 7 -10.03 -4.07 13.29
CA ILE A 7 -9.43 -3.32 12.17
C ILE A 7 -9.75 -1.85 12.43
N SER A 8 -8.72 -1.06 12.70
CA SER A 8 -8.87 0.38 12.88
C SER A 8 -8.57 1.02 11.53
N GLN A 9 -9.60 1.61 10.91
CA GLN A 9 -9.39 2.45 9.74
C GLN A 9 -8.68 3.71 10.21
N VAL A 10 -7.58 4.04 9.55
CA VAL A 10 -6.73 5.15 9.94
C VAL A 10 -7.09 6.34 9.05
N ASP A 11 -8.27 6.91 9.30
CA ASP A 11 -8.84 8.01 8.51
C ASP A 11 -8.03 9.32 8.63
N GLY A 12 -7.07 9.41 9.54
CA GLY A 12 -6.23 10.61 9.74
C GLY A 12 -4.73 10.45 9.42
N SER A 13 -4.21 9.23 9.35
CA SER A 13 -2.75 9.00 9.24
C SER A 13 -2.28 8.57 7.86
N ALA A 14 -3.12 8.68 6.84
CA ALA A 14 -2.67 8.63 5.43
C ALA A 14 -1.60 9.70 5.12
N ASN A 15 -1.56 10.78 5.92
CA ASN A 15 -0.53 11.82 5.88
C ASN A 15 0.55 11.65 6.97
N SER A 16 0.59 10.53 7.68
CA SER A 16 1.70 10.27 8.58
C SER A 16 2.91 9.88 7.75
N LEU A 17 4.04 10.54 8.01
CA LEU A 17 5.32 10.28 7.36
C LEU A 17 5.66 8.79 7.34
N GLU A 18 5.26 8.06 8.38
CA GLU A 18 5.49 6.64 8.52
C GLU A 18 4.75 5.82 7.44
N ILE A 19 3.47 6.12 7.19
CA ILE A 19 2.69 5.43 6.16
C ILE A 19 3.17 5.79 4.75
N GLU A 20 3.50 7.06 4.50
CA GLU A 20 4.08 7.46 3.21
C GLU A 20 5.40 6.72 2.94
N ASN A 21 6.26 6.60 3.96
CA ASN A 21 7.51 5.83 3.83
C ASN A 21 7.24 4.35 3.57
N LEU A 22 6.25 3.75 4.24
CA LEU A 22 5.86 2.36 3.98
C LEU A 22 5.28 2.17 2.57
N ALA A 23 4.47 3.11 2.10
CA ALA A 23 3.91 3.11 0.75
C ALA A 23 5.01 3.19 -0.31
N ARG A 24 5.95 4.13 -0.15
CA ARG A 24 7.11 4.28 -1.04
C ARG A 24 8.00 3.05 -1.01
N PHE A 25 8.27 2.51 0.17
CA PHE A 25 9.05 1.28 0.32
C PHE A 25 8.41 0.12 -0.44
N ALA A 26 7.08 -0.04 -0.32
CA ALA A 26 6.35 -1.10 -1.01
C ALA A 26 6.45 -0.96 -2.54
N VAL A 27 6.33 0.26 -3.07
CA VAL A 27 6.48 0.55 -4.51
C VAL A 27 7.92 0.32 -4.97
N ASP A 28 8.92 0.80 -4.21
CA ASP A 28 10.34 0.65 -4.54
C ASP A 28 10.76 -0.83 -4.54
N GLU A 29 10.29 -1.61 -3.57
CA GLU A 29 10.57 -3.04 -3.47
C GLU A 29 9.90 -3.83 -4.59
N HIS A 30 8.68 -3.45 -4.98
CA HIS A 30 8.02 -4.00 -6.15
C HIS A 30 8.76 -3.66 -7.44
N ASN A 31 9.19 -2.41 -7.62
CA ASN A 31 9.97 -1.96 -8.77
C ASN A 31 11.30 -2.74 -8.88
N LYS A 32 12.00 -2.93 -7.75
CA LYS A 32 13.24 -3.72 -7.69
C LYS A 32 13.05 -5.20 -8.03
N LYS A 33 11.98 -5.83 -7.51
CA LYS A 33 11.72 -7.27 -7.74
C LYS A 33 11.11 -7.55 -9.12
N GLY A 34 10.21 -6.68 -9.58
CA GLY A 34 9.44 -6.84 -10.81
C GLY A 34 10.06 -6.19 -12.04
N ASN A 35 11.16 -5.42 -11.88
CA ASN A 35 11.70 -4.54 -12.93
C ASN A 35 10.61 -3.64 -13.53
N THR A 36 9.69 -3.19 -12.69
CA THR A 36 8.60 -2.28 -13.03
C THR A 36 9.00 -0.85 -12.67
N MET A 37 8.43 0.13 -13.35
CA MET A 37 8.65 1.56 -13.07
C MET A 37 7.36 2.19 -12.58
N LEU A 38 6.81 1.67 -11.48
CA LEU A 38 5.63 2.25 -10.86
C LEU A 38 5.99 3.59 -10.24
N GLN A 39 5.28 4.64 -10.64
CA GLN A 39 5.40 5.96 -10.04
C GLN A 39 4.34 6.12 -8.95
N PHE A 40 4.78 6.10 -7.69
CA PHE A 40 3.92 6.40 -6.54
C PHE A 40 3.26 7.78 -6.73
N LYS A 41 1.92 7.82 -6.66
CA LYS A 41 1.14 9.05 -6.85
C LYS A 41 0.62 9.59 -5.53
N LYS A 42 -0.18 8.78 -4.81
CA LYS A 42 -0.72 9.13 -3.48
C LYS A 42 -1.19 7.90 -2.72
N VAL A 43 -1.30 8.03 -1.41
CA VAL A 43 -2.03 7.06 -0.58
C VAL A 43 -3.50 7.47 -0.54
N THR A 44 -4.40 6.53 -0.84
CA THR A 44 -5.86 6.75 -0.82
C THR A 44 -6.47 6.25 0.48
N ASN A 45 -5.97 5.15 1.03
CA ASN A 45 -6.51 4.60 2.27
C ASN A 45 -5.44 3.82 3.04
N VAL A 46 -5.59 3.76 4.36
CA VAL A 46 -4.70 3.06 5.26
C VAL A 46 -5.54 2.36 6.31
N LYS A 47 -5.33 1.06 6.47
CA LYS A 47 -5.94 0.27 7.54
C LYS A 47 -4.85 -0.36 8.37
N GLN A 48 -5.08 -0.41 9.66
CA GLN A 48 -4.21 -1.11 10.60
C GLN A 48 -4.98 -2.25 11.23
N GLN A 49 -4.34 -3.41 11.33
CA GLN A 49 -4.91 -4.59 11.96
C GLN A 49 -3.88 -5.21 12.89
N VAL A 50 -4.29 -5.51 14.13
CA VAL A 50 -3.44 -6.21 15.09
C VAL A 50 -3.55 -7.72 14.82
N VAL A 51 -2.52 -8.33 14.24
CA VAL A 51 -2.48 -9.75 13.85
C VAL A 51 -1.11 -10.32 14.14
N SER A 52 -0.89 -10.80 15.38
CA SER A 52 0.43 -11.27 15.83
C SER A 52 1.56 -10.29 15.44
N GLY A 53 1.26 -9.00 15.49
CA GLY A 53 2.01 -7.87 14.96
C GLY A 53 1.07 -6.69 14.73
N THR A 54 1.57 -5.67 14.06
CA THR A 54 0.78 -4.61 13.45
C THR A 54 0.86 -4.78 11.94
N MET A 55 -0.26 -5.12 11.33
CA MET A 55 -0.38 -5.26 9.88
C MET A 55 -1.00 -4.00 9.30
N TYR A 56 -0.28 -3.35 8.40
CA TYR A 56 -0.66 -2.13 7.71
C TYR A 56 -1.11 -2.48 6.29
N TYR A 57 -2.35 -2.15 5.96
CA TYR A 57 -2.91 -2.27 4.62
C TYR A 57 -2.95 -0.86 4.02
N ILE A 58 -2.07 -0.61 3.09
CA ILE A 58 -1.86 0.70 2.49
C ILE A 58 -2.38 0.62 1.06
N THR A 59 -3.47 1.32 0.80
CA THR A 59 -4.01 1.51 -0.54
C THR A 59 -3.38 2.75 -1.15
N LEU A 60 -2.57 2.57 -2.18
CA LEU A 60 -1.88 3.64 -2.90
C LEU A 60 -2.20 3.60 -4.38
N GLU A 61 -2.23 4.76 -5.01
CA GLU A 61 -2.28 4.88 -6.46
C GLU A 61 -0.85 5.01 -7.00
N ALA A 62 -0.55 4.23 -8.03
CA ALA A 62 0.69 4.38 -8.78
C ALA A 62 0.42 4.37 -10.29
N MET A 63 1.23 5.10 -11.04
CA MET A 63 1.21 5.07 -12.50
C MET A 63 2.17 3.99 -13.01
N ASP A 64 1.64 3.09 -13.83
CA ASP A 64 2.34 2.05 -14.56
C ASP A 64 2.41 2.46 -16.03
N GLY A 65 3.44 3.23 -16.38
CA GLY A 65 3.49 3.94 -17.66
C GLY A 65 2.35 4.96 -17.76
N ASP A 66 1.47 4.78 -18.74
CA ASP A 66 0.32 5.66 -18.99
C ASP A 66 -0.95 5.28 -18.19
N LYS A 67 -0.92 4.16 -17.45
CA LYS A 67 -2.09 3.65 -16.72
C LYS A 67 -1.97 3.93 -15.24
N THR A 68 -2.92 4.68 -14.68
CA THR A 68 -3.04 4.81 -13.23
C THR A 68 -3.72 3.56 -12.68
N LYS A 69 -3.07 2.89 -11.75
CA LYS A 69 -3.57 1.69 -11.09
C LYS A 69 -3.56 1.90 -9.58
N VAL A 70 -4.52 1.27 -8.91
CA VAL A 70 -4.63 1.26 -7.46
C VAL A 70 -4.01 -0.02 -6.95
N TYR A 71 -3.07 0.11 -6.03
CA TYR A 71 -2.33 -0.98 -5.41
C TYR A 71 -2.65 -1.04 -3.92
N GLU A 72 -2.76 -2.25 -3.40
CA GLU A 72 -2.82 -2.55 -1.98
C GLU A 72 -1.50 -3.20 -1.57
N ALA A 73 -0.76 -2.49 -0.72
CA ALA A 73 0.45 -2.97 -0.08
C ALA A 73 0.12 -3.42 1.35
N LYS A 74 0.57 -4.62 1.73
CA LYS A 74 0.44 -5.14 3.09
C LYS A 74 1.82 -5.19 3.72
N VAL A 75 2.05 -4.34 4.70
CA VAL A 75 3.29 -4.34 5.48
C VAL A 75 3.01 -4.93 6.85
N TRP A 76 3.78 -5.93 7.25
CA TRP A 76 3.67 -6.53 8.56
C TRP A 76 4.86 -6.13 9.42
N ASP A 77 4.56 -5.41 10.49
CA ASP A 77 5.52 -4.91 11.45
C ASP A 77 5.33 -5.63 12.80
N LYS A 78 6.40 -6.14 13.38
CA LYS A 78 6.42 -6.78 14.70
C LYS A 78 7.51 -6.11 15.53
N PRO A 79 7.18 -5.10 16.34
CA PRO A 79 8.19 -4.33 17.08
C PRO A 79 8.97 -5.19 18.07
N TRP A 80 8.36 -6.24 18.65
CA TRP A 80 9.04 -7.17 19.56
C TRP A 80 10.05 -8.09 18.87
N MET A 81 9.99 -8.24 17.56
CA MET A 81 10.90 -9.06 16.75
C MET A 81 11.80 -8.23 15.84
N ASN A 82 11.68 -6.89 15.86
CA ASN A 82 12.29 -5.99 14.87
C ASN A 82 12.06 -6.45 13.43
N PHE A 83 10.89 -7.03 13.17
CA PHE A 83 10.56 -7.63 11.89
C PHE A 83 9.60 -6.72 11.15
N LYS A 84 10.02 -6.25 9.98
CA LYS A 84 9.20 -5.44 9.07
C LYS A 84 9.35 -6.00 7.67
N GLU A 85 8.27 -6.48 7.09
CA GLU A 85 8.29 -7.09 5.76
C GLU A 85 7.05 -6.71 4.95
N LEU A 86 7.25 -6.50 3.65
CA LEU A 86 6.15 -6.39 2.69
C LEU A 86 5.61 -7.79 2.40
N GLN A 87 4.48 -8.13 3.03
CA GLN A 87 3.81 -9.42 2.86
C GLN A 87 3.19 -9.56 1.47
N ASP A 88 2.50 -8.52 1.01
CA ASP A 88 1.81 -8.54 -0.28
C ASP A 88 1.87 -7.16 -0.93
N PHE A 89 1.97 -7.16 -2.25
CA PHE A 89 1.74 -5.98 -3.08
C PHE A 89 0.90 -6.42 -4.27
N LYS A 90 -0.37 -6.02 -4.28
CA LYS A 90 -1.33 -6.45 -5.30
C LYS A 90 -2.04 -5.25 -5.89
N VAL A 91 -2.25 -5.28 -7.20
CA VAL A 91 -3.17 -4.34 -7.85
C VAL A 91 -4.60 -4.72 -7.45
N ILE A 92 -5.36 -3.77 -6.92
CA ILE A 92 -6.75 -3.95 -6.48
C ILE A 92 -7.76 -3.34 -7.46
N GLY A 93 -7.30 -2.51 -8.39
CA GLY A 93 -8.10 -2.08 -9.53
C GLY A 93 -7.32 -1.18 -10.47
N ASP A 94 -7.63 -1.25 -11.76
CA ASP A 94 -7.28 -0.18 -12.69
C ASP A 94 -8.17 1.02 -12.38
N ALA A 95 -7.58 2.21 -12.20
CA ALA A 95 -8.40 3.42 -12.25
C ALA A 95 -9.01 3.44 -13.66
N PRO A 96 -10.32 3.72 -13.82
CA PRO A 96 -10.97 3.65 -15.12
C PRO A 96 -10.34 4.67 -16.07
N ALA A 97 -9.34 4.22 -16.83
CA ALA A 97 -8.88 4.89 -18.02
C ALA A 97 -9.96 4.65 -19.08
N GLY A 98 -10.90 5.60 -19.18
CA GLY A 98 -11.77 5.67 -20.33
C GLY A 98 -10.94 5.70 -21.62
N CYS A 99 -11.38 4.90 -22.59
CA CYS A 99 -11.02 4.84 -24.03
C CYS A 99 -9.52 4.73 -24.38
N THR A 100 -9.09 3.76 -25.20
CA THR A 100 -9.46 3.66 -26.62
C THR A 100 -9.56 2.20 -27.09
N SER A 101 -10.78 1.80 -27.46
CA SER A 101 -10.98 0.79 -28.50
C SER A 101 -11.25 1.58 -29.77
N THR A 102 -10.34 1.50 -30.74
CA THR A 102 -10.66 1.70 -32.14
C THR A 102 -9.96 0.60 -32.91
N ALA A 103 -10.79 -0.34 -33.36
CA ALA A 103 -10.47 -1.37 -34.33
C ALA A 103 -10.24 -0.77 -35.72
#